data_AF-A0A6M0BQ71-F1
#
_entry.id   AF-A0A6M0BQ71-F1
#
_cell.length_a   1.000
_cell.length_b   1.000
_cell.length_c   1.000
_cell.angle_alpha   90.00
_cell.angle_beta   90.00
_cell.angle_gamma   90.00
#
_symmetry.space_group_name_H-M   'P 1'
#
loop_
_entity.id
_entity.type
_entity.pdbx_description
1 polymer ?
#
loop_
_entity_poly.entity_id
_entity_poly.type
_entity_poly.pdbx_seq_one_letter_code
_entity_poly.pdbx_strand_id
1 'polypeptide(L)'
;MKKILALWAVPRSTSTAFETMMRERGDFVVLDEPFGLYYYYSEEKKCDRYTDGEIKKSNNFQPLFQSIIDKAQSQKVFMKDMAYYIYDRADRTFLSHFDNTFLIRHPAKALPSLFARWPDFSLLEASYAEIYQLFEATKSYLGKVPPLIDSDDLVHKPEATVKAYCEAVGIPFMPQALKWESKVRPEVIQWEGGWHNEVQSSQGFKPREKKDYVRIEDNEHLKQAYEYCLPYYEKLYEQRLRVV
;
A
#
# COMPACT_ATOMS: atom_id res chain seq x y z
N MET A 1 13.92 -17.73 -10.18
CA MET A 1 13.62 -16.49 -9.44
C MET A 1 12.36 -16.71 -8.63
N LYS A 2 12.35 -16.36 -7.34
CA LYS A 2 11.10 -16.35 -6.56
C LYS A 2 10.32 -15.09 -6.97
N LYS A 3 9.01 -15.20 -7.17
CA LYS A 3 8.19 -14.00 -7.41
C LYS A 3 8.16 -13.14 -6.15
N ILE A 4 8.12 -11.83 -6.34
CA ILE A 4 8.05 -10.85 -5.26
C ILE A 4 6.58 -10.72 -4.85
N LEU A 5 6.27 -10.89 -3.56
CA LEU A 5 4.92 -10.68 -3.06
C LEU A 5 4.69 -9.16 -2.90
N ALA A 6 3.83 -8.59 -3.74
CA ALA A 6 3.62 -7.15 -3.80
C ALA A 6 2.29 -6.78 -3.16
N LEU A 7 2.30 -5.80 -2.26
CA LEU A 7 1.09 -5.15 -1.75
C LEU A 7 0.98 -3.74 -2.32
N TRP A 8 0.05 -3.55 -3.25
CA TRP A 8 -0.30 -2.26 -3.81
C TRP A 8 -1.46 -1.66 -3.01
N ALA A 9 -1.27 -0.46 -2.50
CA ALA A 9 -2.25 0.16 -1.61
C ALA A 9 -2.67 1.56 -2.08
N VAL A 10 -3.87 1.98 -1.67
CA VAL A 10 -4.18 3.42 -1.58
C VAL A 10 -3.56 3.99 -0.31
N PRO A 11 -3.19 5.27 -0.25
CA PRO A 11 -2.73 5.88 0.99
C PRO A 11 -3.77 5.79 2.11
N ARG A 12 -3.28 5.79 3.34
CA ARG A 12 -4.10 5.77 4.57
C ARG A 12 -5.01 4.54 4.71
N SER A 13 -4.64 3.42 4.09
CA SER A 13 -5.39 2.15 4.05
C SER A 13 -4.95 1.08 5.05
N THR A 14 -4.18 1.41 6.08
CA THR A 14 -3.52 0.46 7.02
C THR A 14 -2.40 -0.40 6.43
N SER A 15 -1.91 -0.06 5.23
CA SER A 15 -0.81 -0.76 4.55
C SER A 15 0.49 -0.86 5.36
N THR A 16 0.90 0.17 6.10
CA THR A 16 2.09 0.10 6.98
C THR A 16 1.90 -0.87 8.15
N ALA A 17 0.68 -1.01 8.69
CA ALA A 17 0.40 -2.00 9.73
C ALA A 17 0.46 -3.43 9.15
N PHE A 18 -0.04 -3.62 7.93
CA PHE A 18 0.09 -4.87 7.20
C PHE A 18 1.55 -5.24 6.93
N GLU A 19 2.34 -4.28 6.47
CA GLU A 19 3.78 -4.43 6.28
C GLU A 19 4.49 -4.80 7.60
N THR A 20 4.11 -4.17 8.71
CA THR A 20 4.64 -4.52 10.05
C THR A 20 4.33 -5.97 10.39
N MET A 21 3.10 -6.44 10.17
CA MET A 21 2.75 -7.85 10.31
C MET A 21 3.64 -8.74 9.44
N MET A 22 3.86 -8.37 8.17
CA MET A 22 4.75 -9.13 7.28
C MET A 22 6.19 -9.19 7.79
N ARG A 23 6.68 -8.15 8.47
CA ARG A 23 8.01 -8.14 9.12
C ARG A 23 8.06 -9.10 10.31
N GLU A 24 7.04 -9.09 11.17
CA GLU A 24 6.97 -9.95 12.36
C GLU A 24 6.95 -11.45 12.04
N ARG A 25 6.57 -11.83 10.82
CA ARG A 25 6.65 -13.22 10.37
C ARG A 25 8.09 -13.74 10.31
N GLY A 26 9.04 -12.87 10.00
CA GLY A 26 10.46 -13.21 9.86
C GLY A 26 10.83 -14.10 8.66
N ASP A 27 9.87 -14.45 7.79
CA ASP A 27 10.08 -15.34 6.63
C ASP A 27 10.22 -14.61 5.29
N PHE A 28 10.19 -13.27 5.29
CA PHE A 28 10.41 -12.39 4.15
C PHE A 28 11.44 -11.30 4.45
N VAL A 29 12.20 -10.93 3.43
CA VAL A 29 12.75 -9.58 3.35
C VAL A 29 11.61 -8.64 3.01
N VAL A 30 11.40 -7.63 3.85
CA VAL A 30 10.37 -6.61 3.62
C VAL A 30 11.01 -5.31 3.13
N LEU A 31 10.55 -4.86 1.97
CA LEU A 31 10.90 -3.56 1.38
C LEU A 31 9.75 -2.58 1.62
N ASP A 32 10.07 -1.45 2.24
CA ASP A 32 9.10 -0.37 2.46
C ASP A 32 9.16 0.64 1.32
N GLU A 33 8.07 0.76 0.58
CA GLU A 33 7.82 1.74 -0.47
C GLU A 33 9.02 2.00 -1.41
N PRO A 34 9.67 0.96 -1.96
CA PRO A 34 10.82 1.15 -2.84
C PRO A 34 10.48 2.05 -4.04
N PHE A 35 9.29 1.92 -4.65
CA PHE A 35 8.91 2.78 -5.77
C PHE A 35 8.51 4.20 -5.35
N GLY A 36 8.29 4.45 -4.06
CA GLY A 36 8.24 5.81 -3.52
C GLY A 36 9.58 6.54 -3.74
N LEU A 37 10.72 5.84 -3.66
CA LEU A 37 12.03 6.43 -3.97
C LEU A 37 12.14 6.83 -5.45
N TYR A 38 11.59 6.02 -6.35
CA TYR A 38 11.49 6.34 -7.76
C TYR A 38 10.62 7.59 -7.99
N TYR A 39 9.47 7.63 -7.33
CA TYR A 39 8.48 8.69 -7.52
C TYR A 39 8.95 10.06 -6.99
N TYR A 40 9.62 10.09 -5.82
CA TYR A 40 10.01 11.33 -5.13
C TYR A 40 11.49 11.70 -5.23
N TYR A 41 12.40 10.71 -5.26
CA TYR A 41 13.85 10.94 -5.05
C TYR A 41 14.74 10.42 -6.19
N SER A 42 14.21 10.36 -7.41
CA SER A 42 14.96 9.97 -8.61
C SER A 42 15.15 11.14 -9.57
N GLU A 43 16.06 11.00 -10.53
CA GLU A 43 16.19 11.97 -11.64
C GLU A 43 14.97 11.93 -12.57
N GLU A 44 14.16 10.88 -12.46
CA GLU A 44 12.92 10.64 -13.20
C GLU A 44 11.66 10.96 -12.37
N LYS A 45 11.81 11.69 -11.26
CA LYS A 45 10.72 11.97 -10.31
C LYS A 45 9.46 12.51 -10.99
N LYS A 46 8.30 12.20 -10.41
CA LYS A 46 6.97 12.49 -10.99
C LYS A 46 6.22 13.58 -10.25
N CYS A 47 6.76 14.03 -9.13
CA CYS A 47 6.15 15.03 -8.26
C CYS A 47 7.25 15.89 -7.62
N ASP A 48 6.90 17.15 -7.31
CA ASP A 48 7.77 18.07 -6.57
C ASP A 48 7.53 18.03 -5.06
N ARG A 49 6.75 17.07 -4.56
CA ARG A 49 6.63 16.84 -3.12
C ARG A 49 7.94 16.29 -2.55
N TYR A 50 8.30 16.70 -1.33
CA TYR A 50 9.53 16.33 -0.64
C TYR A 50 10.81 16.85 -1.32
N THR A 51 10.94 18.16 -1.45
CA THR A 51 12.08 18.82 -2.12
C THR A 51 13.41 18.72 -1.38
N ASP A 52 13.38 18.39 -0.08
CA ASP A 52 14.55 18.47 0.79
C ASP A 52 15.40 17.18 0.78
N GLY A 53 14.90 16.12 0.12
CA GLY A 53 15.61 14.85 0.00
C GLY A 53 16.63 14.83 -1.15
N GLU A 54 17.68 14.04 -0.97
CA GLU A 54 18.73 13.84 -1.98
C GLU A 54 18.20 13.04 -3.17
N ILE A 55 18.24 13.65 -4.37
CA ILE A 55 17.96 12.95 -5.63
C ILE A 55 19.11 11.99 -5.96
N LYS A 56 18.79 10.72 -6.22
CA LYS A 56 19.79 9.68 -6.53
C LYS A 56 19.48 8.98 -7.83
N LYS A 57 20.50 8.87 -8.70
CA LYS A 57 20.43 8.05 -9.92
C LYS A 57 20.13 6.58 -9.63
N SER A 58 20.52 6.05 -8.47
CA SER A 58 20.18 4.69 -8.05
C SER A 58 18.67 4.49 -7.81
N ASN A 59 17.92 5.58 -7.60
CA ASN A 59 16.47 5.54 -7.44
C ASN A 59 15.73 5.64 -8.79
N ASN A 60 16.43 5.88 -9.91
CA ASN A 60 15.82 5.81 -11.23
C ASN A 60 15.20 4.42 -11.44
N PHE A 61 14.15 4.34 -12.26
CA PHE A 61 13.30 3.15 -12.31
C PHE A 61 14.10 1.87 -12.56
N GLN A 62 14.97 1.88 -13.57
CA GLN A 62 15.72 0.68 -13.95
C GLN A 62 16.65 0.18 -12.82
N PRO A 63 17.60 0.99 -12.29
CA PRO A 63 18.53 0.48 -11.27
C PRO A 63 17.82 0.05 -9.99
N LEU A 64 16.79 0.80 -9.58
CA LEU A 64 15.96 0.44 -8.43
C LEU A 64 15.26 -0.90 -8.68
N PHE A 65 14.59 -1.06 -9.82
CA PHE A 65 13.88 -2.28 -10.16
C PHE A 65 14.82 -3.48 -10.23
N GLN A 66 16.00 -3.32 -10.84
CA GLN A 66 17.01 -4.37 -10.89
C GLN A 66 17.47 -4.78 -9.48
N SER A 67 17.67 -3.83 -8.57
CA SER A 67 18.02 -4.13 -7.18
C SER A 67 16.96 -5.01 -6.47
N ILE A 68 15.68 -4.73 -6.70
CA ILE A 68 14.57 -5.53 -6.15
C ILE A 68 14.61 -6.96 -6.74
N ILE A 69 14.79 -7.07 -8.07
CA ILE A 69 14.88 -8.36 -8.76
C ILE A 69 16.06 -9.19 -8.25
N ASP A 70 17.24 -8.59 -8.12
CA ASP A 70 18.44 -9.27 -7.62
C ASP A 70 18.24 -9.80 -6.20
N LYS A 71 17.55 -9.04 -5.34
CA LYS A 71 17.21 -9.49 -3.98
C LYS A 71 16.28 -10.70 -3.98
N ALA A 72 15.34 -10.76 -4.93
CA ALA A 72 14.40 -11.86 -5.11
C ALA A 72 15.03 -13.13 -5.74
N GLN A 73 16.27 -13.05 -6.23
CA GLN A 73 16.99 -14.24 -6.71
C GLN A 73 17.37 -15.18 -5.56
N SER A 74 17.73 -14.63 -4.39
CA SER A 74 18.22 -15.41 -3.25
C SER A 74 17.22 -15.46 -2.08
N GLN A 75 16.33 -14.48 -1.93
CA GLN A 75 15.44 -14.34 -0.78
C GLN A 75 13.96 -14.30 -1.18
N LYS A 76 13.06 -14.64 -0.24
CA LYS A 76 11.64 -14.31 -0.40
C LYS A 76 11.48 -12.83 -0.10
N VAL A 77 10.88 -12.08 -1.02
CA VAL A 77 10.71 -10.62 -0.90
C VAL A 77 9.24 -10.30 -0.82
N PHE A 78 8.88 -9.48 0.17
CA PHE A 78 7.61 -8.78 0.25
C PHE A 78 7.89 -7.28 0.07
N MET A 79 7.07 -6.59 -0.70
CA MET A 79 7.12 -5.13 -0.79
C MET A 79 5.73 -4.54 -0.61
N LYS A 80 5.68 -3.34 -0.03
CA LYS A 80 4.48 -2.53 0.04
C LYS A 80 4.74 -1.20 -0.65
N ASP A 81 3.88 -0.83 -1.59
CA ASP A 81 3.93 0.45 -2.30
C ASP A 81 2.53 1.03 -2.46
N MET A 82 2.47 2.34 -2.68
CA MET A 82 1.24 2.97 -3.13
C MET A 82 1.08 2.76 -4.64
N ALA A 83 -0.13 2.46 -5.11
CA ALA A 83 -0.34 2.10 -6.51
C ALA A 83 0.06 3.23 -7.48
N TYR A 84 -0.17 4.49 -7.10
CA TYR A 84 0.19 5.64 -7.92
C TYR A 84 1.71 5.83 -8.12
N TYR A 85 2.59 5.18 -7.35
CA TYR A 85 4.03 5.32 -7.57
C TYR A 85 4.50 4.75 -8.92
N ILE A 86 3.74 3.81 -9.49
CA ILE A 86 4.10 3.06 -10.70
C ILE A 86 3.08 3.19 -11.83
N TYR A 87 2.19 4.19 -11.76
CA TYR A 87 1.09 4.37 -12.71
C TYR A 87 1.54 4.45 -14.18
N ASP A 88 2.78 4.88 -14.44
CA ASP A 88 3.38 4.99 -15.78
C ASP A 88 4.29 3.80 -16.15
N ARG A 89 4.41 2.79 -15.28
CA ARG A 89 5.30 1.62 -15.45
C ARG A 89 4.59 0.26 -15.39
N ALA A 90 3.29 0.24 -15.08
CA ALA A 90 2.51 -0.97 -14.78
C ALA A 90 2.12 -1.84 -16.00
N ASP A 91 3.07 -2.12 -16.90
CA ASP A 91 2.81 -2.99 -18.05
C ASP A 91 2.83 -4.49 -17.69
N ARG A 92 2.45 -5.33 -18.67
CA ARG A 92 2.43 -6.79 -18.52
C ARG A 92 3.77 -7.37 -18.09
N THR A 93 4.86 -6.85 -18.63
CA THR A 93 6.22 -7.33 -18.34
C THR A 93 6.57 -7.01 -16.89
N PHE A 94 6.34 -5.78 -16.45
CA PHE A 94 6.54 -5.36 -15.07
C PHE A 94 5.73 -6.24 -14.10
N LEU A 95 4.41 -6.32 -14.30
CA LEU A 95 3.50 -7.05 -13.39
C LEU A 95 3.80 -8.55 -13.28
N SER A 96 4.44 -9.15 -14.30
CA SER A 96 4.79 -10.58 -14.31
C SER A 96 5.84 -10.98 -13.26
N HIS A 97 6.61 -10.03 -12.74
CA HIS A 97 7.63 -10.27 -11.71
C HIS A 97 7.04 -10.44 -10.31
N PHE A 98 5.75 -10.11 -10.14
CA PHE A 98 5.10 -10.05 -8.83
C PHE A 98 3.98 -11.08 -8.69
N ASP A 99 3.80 -11.54 -7.46
CA ASP A 99 2.50 -12.01 -6.97
C ASP A 99 1.77 -10.79 -6.41
N ASN A 100 0.93 -10.20 -7.26
CA ASN A 100 0.27 -8.92 -7.01
C ASN A 100 -0.92 -9.07 -6.05
N THR A 101 -0.95 -8.25 -5.01
CA THR A 101 -2.04 -8.16 -4.04
C THR A 101 -2.38 -6.70 -3.75
N PHE A 102 -3.57 -6.45 -3.25
CA PHE A 102 -4.14 -5.11 -3.16
C PHE A 102 -4.73 -4.82 -1.78
N LEU A 103 -4.63 -3.57 -1.32
CA LEU A 103 -5.26 -3.10 -0.09
C LEU A 103 -5.95 -1.75 -0.30
N ILE A 104 -7.27 -1.76 -0.12
CA ILE A 104 -8.12 -0.58 -0.26
C ILE A 104 -8.71 -0.17 1.10
N ARG A 105 -9.27 1.04 1.14
CA ARG A 105 -10.07 1.53 2.25
C ARG A 105 -11.17 2.42 1.70
N HIS A 106 -12.31 2.49 2.38
CA HIS A 106 -13.38 3.38 1.96
C HIS A 106 -12.89 4.85 1.89
N PRO A 107 -13.17 5.60 0.81
CA PRO A 107 -12.67 6.98 0.65
C PRO A 107 -13.16 7.92 1.76
N ALA A 108 -14.37 7.70 2.28
CA ALA A 108 -14.89 8.41 3.47
C ALA A 108 -13.97 8.35 4.71
N LYS A 109 -13.13 7.33 4.81
CA LYS A 109 -12.19 7.14 5.94
C LYS A 109 -10.75 7.51 5.57
N ALA A 110 -10.37 7.31 4.30
CA ALA A 110 -9.01 7.55 3.84
C ALA A 110 -8.76 9.04 3.53
N LEU A 111 -9.69 9.71 2.82
CA LEU A 111 -9.48 11.07 2.32
C LEU A 111 -9.36 12.12 3.44
N PRO A 112 -10.20 12.12 4.51
CA PRO A 112 -10.00 13.06 5.62
C PRO A 112 -8.64 12.88 6.31
N SER A 113 -8.17 11.62 6.44
CA SER A 113 -6.83 11.35 6.99
C SER A 113 -5.71 11.77 6.05
N LEU A 114 -5.92 11.72 4.72
CA LEU A 114 -4.96 12.17 3.72
C LEU A 114 -4.88 13.71 3.73
N PHE A 115 -6.03 14.38 3.70
CA PHE A 115 -6.16 15.84 3.77
C PHE A 115 -5.50 16.43 5.03
N ALA A 116 -5.64 15.77 6.18
CA ALA A 116 -4.95 16.19 7.41
C ALA A 116 -3.41 16.14 7.31
N ARG A 117 -2.85 15.47 6.31
CA ARG A 117 -1.40 15.41 6.04
C ARG A 117 -1.01 16.28 4.85
N TRP A 118 -1.77 16.18 3.77
CA TRP A 118 -1.59 16.94 2.53
C TRP A 118 -2.93 17.59 2.17
N PRO A 119 -3.23 18.81 2.66
CA PRO A 119 -4.46 19.50 2.30
C PRO A 119 -4.61 19.78 0.80
N ASP A 120 -3.49 19.71 0.07
CA ASP A 120 -3.34 19.97 -1.36
C ASP A 120 -3.18 18.69 -2.20
N PHE A 121 -3.54 17.50 -1.66
CA PHE A 121 -3.34 16.23 -2.36
C PHE A 121 -4.05 16.23 -3.73
N SER A 122 -3.41 15.63 -4.74
CA SER A 122 -4.03 15.43 -6.05
C SER A 122 -4.87 14.14 -6.10
N LEU A 123 -5.78 14.01 -7.07
CA LEU A 123 -6.52 12.76 -7.29
C LEU A 123 -5.60 11.56 -7.57
N LEU A 124 -4.45 11.81 -8.21
CA LEU A 124 -3.39 10.82 -8.42
C LEU A 124 -2.83 10.31 -7.08
N GLU A 125 -2.56 11.23 -6.14
CA GLU A 125 -2.07 10.87 -4.80
C GLU A 125 -3.16 10.19 -3.94
N ALA A 126 -4.45 10.43 -4.19
CA ALA A 126 -5.51 9.63 -3.59
C ALA A 126 -5.52 8.18 -4.12
N SER A 127 -5.02 7.95 -5.34
CA SER A 127 -4.67 6.65 -5.91
C SER A 127 -5.81 5.67 -6.20
N TYR A 128 -7.08 6.10 -6.17
CA TYR A 128 -8.22 5.19 -6.38
C TYR A 128 -8.39 4.77 -7.85
N ALA A 129 -8.19 5.69 -8.79
CA ALA A 129 -8.22 5.34 -10.22
C ALA A 129 -7.02 4.46 -10.58
N GLU A 130 -5.86 4.75 -10.01
CA GLU A 130 -4.58 4.09 -10.26
C GLU A 130 -4.59 2.66 -9.73
N ILE A 131 -5.06 2.45 -8.49
CA ILE A 131 -5.16 1.09 -7.95
C ILE A 131 -6.21 0.26 -8.69
N TYR A 132 -7.29 0.89 -9.17
CA TYR A 132 -8.30 0.20 -9.99
C TYR A 132 -7.71 -0.23 -11.33
N GLN A 133 -7.02 0.67 -12.03
CA GLN A 133 -6.38 0.35 -13.31
C GLN A 133 -5.31 -0.74 -13.14
N LEU A 134 -4.49 -0.66 -12.10
CA LEU A 134 -3.48 -1.66 -11.77
C LEU A 134 -4.12 -3.03 -11.48
N PHE A 135 -5.22 -3.05 -10.72
CA PHE A 135 -5.97 -4.26 -10.41
C PHE A 135 -6.55 -4.90 -11.67
N GLU A 136 -7.22 -4.12 -12.52
CA GLU A 136 -7.82 -4.63 -13.76
C GLU A 136 -6.77 -5.11 -14.76
N ALA A 137 -5.65 -4.39 -14.91
CA ALA A 137 -4.52 -4.83 -15.72
C ALA A 137 -3.94 -6.15 -15.20
N THR A 138 -3.76 -6.27 -13.88
CA THR A 138 -3.29 -7.50 -13.23
C THR A 138 -4.27 -8.66 -13.42
N LYS A 139 -5.57 -8.44 -13.21
CA LYS A 139 -6.63 -9.45 -13.37
C LYS A 139 -6.70 -9.95 -14.80
N SER A 140 -6.67 -9.04 -15.77
CA SER A 140 -6.65 -9.37 -17.20
C SER A 140 -5.41 -10.19 -17.57
N TYR A 141 -4.23 -9.77 -17.08
CA TYR A 141 -2.98 -10.47 -17.33
C TYR A 141 -2.92 -11.87 -16.71
N LEU A 142 -3.31 -12.02 -15.44
CA LEU A 142 -3.20 -13.28 -14.72
C LEU A 142 -4.32 -14.27 -15.09
N GLY A 143 -5.40 -13.80 -15.72
CA GLY A 143 -6.60 -14.60 -15.98
C GLY A 143 -7.34 -15.02 -14.71
N LYS A 144 -7.00 -14.43 -13.56
CA LYS A 144 -7.62 -14.67 -12.25
C LYS A 144 -7.68 -13.39 -11.44
N VAL A 145 -8.63 -13.33 -10.51
CA VAL A 145 -8.79 -12.20 -9.59
C VAL A 145 -7.61 -12.18 -8.60
N PRO A 146 -6.81 -11.10 -8.54
CA PRO A 146 -5.76 -10.95 -7.55
C PRO A 146 -6.33 -10.80 -6.13
N PRO A 147 -5.65 -11.28 -5.08
CA PRO A 147 -6.07 -11.06 -3.71
C PRO A 147 -6.19 -9.57 -3.39
N LEU A 148 -7.35 -9.15 -2.88
CA LEU A 148 -7.64 -7.77 -2.51
C LEU A 148 -8.26 -7.73 -1.11
N ILE A 149 -7.70 -6.89 -0.25
CA ILE A 149 -8.13 -6.71 1.14
C ILE A 149 -8.82 -5.36 1.28
N ASP A 150 -9.92 -5.32 2.02
CA ASP A 150 -10.47 -4.07 2.55
C ASP A 150 -9.94 -3.81 3.97
N SER A 151 -9.52 -2.57 4.21
CA SER A 151 -8.92 -2.14 5.49
C SER A 151 -9.86 -2.33 6.68
N ASP A 152 -11.19 -2.22 6.52
CA ASP A 152 -12.11 -2.47 7.62
C ASP A 152 -12.16 -3.96 7.98
N ASP A 153 -12.16 -4.86 6.99
CA ASP A 153 -12.08 -6.31 7.24
C ASP A 153 -10.79 -6.66 7.98
N LEU A 154 -9.65 -6.08 7.57
CA LEU A 154 -8.37 -6.27 8.24
C LEU A 154 -8.37 -5.79 9.70
N VAL A 155 -9.00 -4.66 9.96
CA VAL A 155 -9.00 -4.04 11.30
C VAL A 155 -10.01 -4.70 12.24
N HIS A 156 -11.20 -5.07 11.77
CA HIS A 156 -12.24 -5.65 12.61
C HIS A 156 -12.14 -7.18 12.73
N LYS A 157 -11.54 -7.85 11.74
CA LYS A 157 -11.38 -9.31 11.71
C LYS A 157 -9.94 -9.72 11.32
N PRO A 158 -8.90 -9.26 12.05
CA PRO A 158 -7.51 -9.41 11.61
C PRO A 158 -7.08 -10.85 11.39
N GLU A 159 -7.44 -11.76 12.30
CA GLU A 159 -7.09 -13.18 12.17
C GLU A 159 -7.70 -13.81 10.91
N ALA A 160 -9.01 -13.64 10.72
CA ALA A 160 -9.71 -14.21 9.58
C ALA A 160 -9.23 -13.59 8.26
N THR A 161 -9.05 -12.27 8.21
CA THR A 161 -8.56 -11.55 7.02
C THR A 161 -7.14 -11.97 6.64
N VAL A 162 -6.22 -12.03 7.61
CA VAL A 162 -4.83 -12.43 7.34
C VAL A 162 -4.73 -13.91 7.00
N LYS A 163 -5.55 -14.78 7.62
CA LYS A 163 -5.63 -16.19 7.24
C LYS A 163 -6.09 -16.37 5.80
N ALA A 164 -7.16 -15.69 5.39
CA ALA A 164 -7.65 -15.71 4.01
C ALA A 164 -6.61 -15.16 3.02
N TYR A 165 -5.92 -14.09 3.37
CA TYR A 165 -4.80 -13.58 2.57
C TYR A 165 -3.68 -14.61 2.42
N CYS A 166 -3.23 -15.20 3.53
CA CYS A 166 -2.17 -16.20 3.53
C CYS A 166 -2.50 -17.41 2.65
N GLU A 167 -3.73 -17.90 2.71
CA GLU A 167 -4.23 -18.96 1.84
C GLU A 167 -4.21 -18.54 0.36
N ALA A 168 -4.72 -17.34 0.05
CA ALA A 168 -4.81 -16.84 -1.32
C ALA A 168 -3.43 -16.64 -2.00
N VAL A 169 -2.40 -16.31 -1.21
CA VAL A 169 -1.02 -16.10 -1.71
C VAL A 169 -0.10 -17.32 -1.48
N GLY A 170 -0.61 -18.39 -0.87
CA GLY A 170 0.14 -19.64 -0.69
C GLY A 170 1.27 -19.58 0.37
N ILE A 171 1.08 -18.82 1.44
CA ILE A 171 2.03 -18.73 2.57
C ILE A 171 1.39 -19.25 3.87
N PRO A 172 2.16 -19.76 4.85
CA PRO A 172 1.59 -20.21 6.11
C PRO A 172 1.02 -19.04 6.92
N PHE A 173 -0.15 -19.22 7.52
CA PHE A 173 -0.69 -18.30 8.51
C PHE A 173 0.10 -18.41 9.82
N MET A 174 0.51 -17.27 10.37
CA MET A 174 1.32 -17.17 11.58
C MET A 174 0.59 -16.23 12.58
N PRO A 175 -0.20 -16.75 13.53
CA PRO A 175 -1.02 -15.91 14.42
C PRO A 175 -0.18 -14.97 15.28
N GLN A 176 1.05 -15.34 15.62
CA GLN A 176 1.99 -14.51 16.37
C GLN A 176 2.36 -13.21 15.63
N ALA A 177 2.33 -13.20 14.28
CA ALA A 177 2.66 -12.02 13.49
C ALA A 177 1.60 -10.90 13.58
N LEU A 178 0.41 -11.21 14.12
CA LEU A 178 -0.65 -10.21 14.36
C LEU A 178 -0.38 -9.30 15.56
N LYS A 179 0.67 -9.59 16.34
CA LYS A 179 1.09 -8.83 17.51
C LYS A 179 2.50 -8.33 17.31
N TRP A 180 2.76 -7.09 17.69
CA TRP A 180 4.09 -6.49 17.61
C TRP A 180 4.35 -5.54 18.76
N GLU A 181 5.62 -5.22 18.97
CA GLU A 181 6.03 -4.18 19.90
C GLU A 181 5.79 -2.79 19.31
N SER A 182 5.34 -1.88 20.19
CA SER A 182 5.25 -0.45 19.92
C SER A 182 6.65 0.16 19.94
N LYS A 183 7.28 0.30 18.77
CA LYS A 183 8.60 0.93 18.62
C LYS A 183 8.75 1.65 17.29
N VAL A 184 9.62 2.65 17.27
CA VAL A 184 10.10 3.27 16.03
C VAL A 184 10.94 2.25 15.28
N ARG A 185 10.63 2.05 13.99
CA ARG A 185 11.32 1.09 13.12
C ARG A 185 12.12 1.85 12.07
N PRO A 186 13.47 1.83 12.13
CA PRO A 186 14.31 2.57 11.18
C PRO A 186 14.19 2.04 9.74
N GLU A 187 13.68 0.82 9.56
CA GLU A 187 13.50 0.18 8.26
C GLU A 187 12.23 0.62 7.52
N VAL A 188 11.37 1.42 8.16
CA VAL A 188 10.22 2.09 7.55
C VAL A 188 10.65 3.51 7.19
N ILE A 189 10.54 3.87 5.91
CA ILE A 189 10.85 5.20 5.39
C ILE A 189 9.99 6.21 6.15
N GLN A 190 10.65 7.18 6.78
CA GLN A 190 9.98 8.24 7.49
C GLN A 190 9.69 9.39 6.52
N TRP A 191 8.60 9.28 5.77
CA TRP A 191 8.12 10.39 4.95
C TRP A 191 7.79 11.60 5.83
N GLU A 192 8.15 12.80 5.36
CA GLU A 192 7.91 14.03 6.13
C GLU A 192 6.41 14.17 6.45
N GLY A 193 6.10 14.58 7.69
CA GLY A 193 4.73 14.74 8.19
C GLY A 193 4.23 13.63 9.12
N GLY A 194 5.09 12.70 9.57
CA GLY A 194 4.75 11.73 10.62
C GLY A 194 3.68 10.72 10.16
N TRP A 195 3.85 10.20 8.95
CA TRP A 195 2.89 9.30 8.29
C TRP A 195 2.63 8.00 9.05
N HIS A 196 3.63 7.53 9.79
CA HIS A 196 3.68 6.21 10.42
C HIS A 196 3.58 6.23 11.96
N ASN A 197 3.43 7.41 12.58
CA ASN A 197 3.39 7.55 14.06
C ASN A 197 2.38 6.61 14.72
N GLU A 198 1.22 6.39 14.10
CA GLU A 198 0.17 5.53 14.64
C GLU A 198 0.54 4.05 14.66
N VAL A 199 1.28 3.58 13.64
CA VAL A 199 1.73 2.18 13.62
C VAL A 199 2.84 1.97 14.64
N GLN A 200 3.75 2.95 14.78
CA GLN A 200 4.81 2.93 15.78
C GLN A 200 4.29 2.82 17.22
N SER A 201 3.10 3.36 17.51
CA SER A 201 2.44 3.28 18.83
C SER A 201 1.48 2.10 18.99
N SER A 202 1.33 1.24 17.99
CA SER A 202 0.37 0.12 17.99
C SER A 202 1.01 -1.20 18.40
N GLN A 203 0.18 -2.18 18.76
CA GLN A 203 0.61 -3.54 19.13
C GLN A 203 -0.10 -4.65 18.32
N GLY A 204 -0.76 -4.26 17.24
CA GLY A 204 -1.63 -5.14 16.45
C GLY A 204 -2.62 -4.32 15.62
N PHE A 205 -3.42 -5.02 14.82
CA PHE A 205 -4.55 -4.40 14.11
C PHE A 205 -5.64 -4.04 15.10
N LYS A 206 -5.94 -2.74 15.24
CA LYS A 206 -7.01 -2.24 16.10
C LYS A 206 -7.78 -1.12 15.40
N PRO A 207 -9.10 -1.01 15.64
CA PRO A 207 -9.86 0.17 15.26
C PRO A 207 -9.18 1.43 15.76
N ARG A 208 -9.08 2.42 14.88
CA ARG A 208 -8.52 3.72 15.26
C ARG A 208 -9.54 4.46 16.13
N GLU A 209 -9.04 5.20 17.11
CA GLU A 209 -9.85 6.22 17.76
C GLU A 209 -10.34 7.23 16.70
N LYS A 210 -11.60 7.66 16.82
CA LYS A 210 -12.16 8.68 15.93
C LYS A 210 -11.39 9.96 16.17
N LYS A 211 -10.60 10.37 15.18
CA LYS A 211 -10.01 11.71 15.13
C LYS A 211 -11.04 12.68 14.59
N ASP A 212 -10.97 13.91 15.08
CA ASP A 212 -11.79 15.02 14.60
C ASP A 212 -11.17 15.57 13.29
N TYR A 213 -11.30 14.77 12.23
CA TYR A 213 -10.90 15.20 10.89
C TYR A 213 -11.98 16.07 10.27
N VAL A 214 -11.56 16.98 9.39
CA VAL A 214 -12.46 17.74 8.54
C VAL A 214 -13.42 16.77 7.84
N ARG A 215 -14.72 17.00 8.00
CA ARG A 215 -15.75 16.18 7.38
C ARG A 215 -15.77 16.44 5.87
N ILE A 216 -16.15 15.44 5.09
CA ILE A 216 -16.14 15.55 3.63
C ILE A 216 -17.10 16.63 3.18
N GLU A 217 -18.29 16.67 3.78
CA GLU A 217 -19.33 17.65 3.51
C GLU A 217 -18.95 19.11 3.86
N ASP A 218 -17.90 19.32 4.66
CA ASP A 218 -17.46 20.64 5.11
C ASP A 218 -16.30 21.21 4.26
N ASN A 219 -15.82 20.47 3.25
CA ASN A 219 -14.69 20.91 2.42
C ASN A 219 -14.86 20.50 0.94
N GLU A 220 -14.84 21.47 0.03
CA GLU A 220 -15.08 21.24 -1.40
C GLU A 220 -14.06 20.32 -2.07
N HIS A 221 -12.78 20.43 -1.71
CA HIS A 221 -11.75 19.55 -2.26
C HIS A 221 -11.98 18.09 -1.84
N LEU A 222 -12.36 17.86 -0.57
CA LEU A 222 -12.74 16.53 -0.09
C LEU A 222 -14.01 15.99 -0.76
N LYS A 223 -15.04 16.80 -1.00
CA LYS A 223 -16.25 16.38 -1.73
C LYS A 223 -15.90 15.89 -3.13
N GLN A 224 -15.17 16.71 -3.89
CA GLN A 224 -14.77 16.38 -5.26
C GLN A 224 -13.91 15.12 -5.30
N ALA A 225 -12.94 15.01 -4.39
CA ALA A 225 -12.12 13.81 -4.28
C ALA A 225 -12.95 12.57 -3.91
N TYR A 226 -13.91 12.70 -3.00
CA TYR A 226 -14.78 11.61 -2.60
C TYR A 226 -15.65 11.10 -3.75
N GLU A 227 -16.33 12.02 -4.45
CA GLU A 227 -17.17 11.70 -5.61
C GLU A 227 -16.36 11.03 -6.73
N TYR A 228 -15.12 11.47 -6.95
CA TYR A 228 -14.21 10.85 -7.91
C TYR A 228 -13.76 9.45 -7.47
N CYS A 229 -13.41 9.27 -6.20
CA CYS A 229 -12.80 8.03 -5.71
C CYS A 229 -13.82 6.90 -5.46
N LEU A 230 -15.06 7.24 -5.05
CA LEU A 230 -16.06 6.27 -4.61
C LEU A 230 -16.39 5.20 -5.68
N PRO A 231 -16.62 5.55 -6.96
CA PRO A 231 -16.95 4.54 -7.97
C PRO A 231 -15.83 3.50 -8.19
N TYR A 232 -14.57 3.89 -8.04
CA TYR A 232 -13.43 2.95 -8.14
C TYR A 232 -13.34 2.05 -6.90
N TYR A 233 -13.57 2.61 -5.72
CA TYR A 233 -13.64 1.84 -4.48
C TYR A 233 -14.74 0.78 -4.55
N GLU A 234 -15.96 1.14 -4.94
CA GLU A 234 -17.10 0.21 -4.98
C GLU A 234 -16.81 -0.98 -5.90
N LYS A 235 -16.26 -0.73 -7.09
CA LYS A 235 -15.86 -1.80 -8.03
C LYS A 235 -14.81 -2.74 -7.43
N LEU A 236 -13.82 -2.19 -6.72
CA LEU A 236 -12.77 -3.01 -6.07
C LEU A 236 -13.30 -3.75 -4.85
N TYR A 237 -14.19 -3.13 -4.08
CA TYR A 237 -14.80 -3.70 -2.89
C TYR A 237 -15.58 -4.97 -3.19
N GLU A 238 -16.25 -5.05 -4.34
CA GLU A 238 -16.92 -6.26 -4.82
C GLU A 238 -15.97 -7.43 -5.09
N GLN A 239 -14.71 -7.14 -5.42
CA GLN A 239 -13.69 -8.14 -5.75
C GLN A 239 -12.86 -8.59 -4.55
N ARG A 240 -13.05 -7.97 -3.37
CA ARG A 240 -12.23 -8.26 -2.18
C ARG A 240 -12.40 -9.70 -1.70
N LEU A 241 -11.38 -10.18 -0.98
CA LEU A 241 -11.44 -11.43 -0.23
C LEU A 241 -12.61 -11.39 0.74
N ARG A 242 -13.48 -12.39 0.67
CA ARG A 242 -14.60 -12.54 1.61
C ARG A 242 -14.09 -13.19 2.88
N VAL A 243 -14.21 -12.47 3.98
CA VAL A 243 -13.80 -12.93 5.31
C VAL A 243 -15.03 -13.50 6.00
N VAL A 244 -15.08 -14.83 6.10
CA VAL A 244 -16.12 -15.56 6.84
C VAL A 244 -15.82 -15.47 8.32
#